data_AF-A0A9E6DNP2-F1
#
_entry.id   AF-A0A9E6DNP2-F1
#
_cell.length_a   1.000
_cell.length_b   1.000
_cell.length_c   1.000
_cell.angle_alpha   90.00
_cell.angle_beta   90.00
_cell.angle_gamma   90.00
#
_symmetry.space_group_name_H-M   'P 1'
#
loop_
_entity.id
_entity.type
_entity.pdbx_description
1 polymer ?
#
loop_
_entity_poly.entity_id
_entity_poly.type
_entity_poly.pdbx_seq_one_letter_code
_entity_poly.pdbx_strand_id
1 'polypeptide(L)'
;MSGNSLGKLFTVTTFGESHGLALGCIVDGGIRDSHFMEKLGFQNWRRFHTPRDVVGKWMPTGFDVDITIGDVLIKPGDIILADLDGIVRIPQADLEQVTLKSNEAMHKENKVRTAIINGMDPQDAYLKYGKF
;
A
#
# COMPACT_ATOMS: atom_id res chain seq x y z
N MET A 1 34.44 -6.06 -17.97
CA MET A 1 34.47 -6.28 -16.51
C MET A 1 33.28 -5.56 -15.90
N SER A 2 32.63 -6.24 -14.97
CA SER A 2 31.29 -6.06 -14.39
C SER A 2 30.79 -4.63 -14.18
N GLY A 3 29.77 -4.24 -14.95
CA GLY A 3 28.81 -3.21 -14.57
C GLY A 3 27.50 -3.90 -14.24
N ASN A 4 27.07 -3.83 -12.97
CA ASN A 4 25.88 -4.50 -12.48
C ASN A 4 24.63 -3.93 -13.16
N SER A 5 24.01 -4.70 -14.06
CA SER A 5 22.76 -4.37 -14.75
C SER A 5 21.53 -4.73 -13.89
N LEU A 6 21.43 -4.11 -12.72
CA LEU A 6 20.23 -4.18 -11.88
C LEU A 6 19.30 -3.00 -12.21
N GLY A 7 18.13 -3.32 -12.79
CA GLY A 7 16.93 -2.47 -12.80
C GLY A 7 16.87 -1.37 -13.86
N LYS A 8 16.23 -1.65 -15.00
CA LYS A 8 15.80 -0.61 -15.97
C LYS A 8 14.40 -0.79 -16.56
N LEU A 9 13.50 -1.55 -15.91
CA LEU A 9 12.24 -1.94 -16.56
C LEU A 9 10.94 -1.70 -15.78
N PHE A 10 10.93 -0.94 -14.68
CA PHE A 10 9.67 -0.56 -14.05
C PHE A 10 9.68 0.89 -13.54
N THR A 11 8.68 1.65 -14.00
CA THR A 11 8.27 2.93 -13.42
C THR A 11 7.53 2.65 -12.13
N VAL A 12 8.03 3.24 -11.05
CA VAL A 12 7.44 3.18 -9.71
C VAL A 12 6.31 4.21 -9.60
N THR A 13 5.10 3.77 -9.28
CA THR A 13 4.06 4.63 -8.71
C THR A 13 4.09 4.50 -7.20
N THR A 14 5.05 5.20 -6.62
CA THR A 14 4.87 6.37 -5.74
C THR A 14 6.27 6.98 -5.69
N PHE A 15 6.54 7.94 -6.59
CA PHE A 15 7.59 8.95 -6.40
C PHE A 15 9.06 8.45 -6.37
N GLY A 16 9.84 8.71 -7.43
CA GLY A 16 11.23 8.25 -7.56
C GLY A 16 12.18 9.28 -8.20
N GLU A 17 13.36 9.38 -7.59
CA GLU A 17 14.59 10.15 -7.90
C GLU A 17 14.63 11.66 -7.60
N SER A 18 13.57 12.43 -7.76
CA SER A 18 13.65 13.89 -7.53
C SER A 18 13.23 14.36 -6.13
N HIS A 19 12.53 13.56 -5.32
CA HIS A 19 12.16 13.99 -3.95
C HIS A 19 12.07 12.91 -2.84
N GLY A 20 12.76 11.77 -2.95
CA GLY A 20 12.94 10.82 -1.83
C GLY A 20 13.14 9.37 -2.24
N LEU A 21 13.38 8.51 -1.24
CA LEU A 21 13.41 7.05 -1.40
C LEU A 21 11.98 6.52 -1.57
N ALA A 22 11.71 5.83 -2.66
CA ALA A 22 10.45 5.12 -2.86
C ALA A 22 10.35 3.93 -1.89
N LEU A 23 9.24 3.82 -1.16
CA LEU A 23 9.01 2.74 -0.19
C LEU A 23 8.57 1.42 -0.85
N GLY A 24 8.01 1.51 -2.06
CA GLY A 24 7.48 0.37 -2.78
C GLY A 24 6.73 0.78 -4.04
N CYS A 25 5.97 -0.17 -4.62
CA CYS A 25 5.10 0.11 -5.76
C CYS A 25 3.79 -0.69 -5.70
N ILE A 26 2.76 -0.16 -6.34
CA ILE A 26 1.48 -0.84 -6.57
C ILE A 26 1.28 -0.94 -8.07
N VAL A 27 1.02 -2.15 -8.55
CA VAL A 27 0.90 -2.44 -9.97
C VAL A 27 -0.43 -3.12 -10.25
N ASP A 28 -1.26 -2.47 -11.05
CA ASP A 28 -2.50 -3.04 -11.59
C ASP A 28 -2.20 -4.06 -12.71
N GLY A 29 -1.46 -5.12 -12.36
CA GLY A 29 -0.93 -6.07 -13.33
C GLY A 29 0.08 -7.04 -12.75
N GLY A 30 0.95 -7.54 -13.63
CA GLY A 30 1.95 -8.53 -13.30
C GLY A 30 3.32 -7.92 -12.98
N ILE A 31 4.00 -8.47 -11.97
CA ILE A 31 5.39 -8.12 -11.64
C ILE A 31 6.33 -9.32 -11.85
N ARG A 32 7.53 -9.03 -12.35
CA ARG A 32 8.69 -9.94 -12.39
C ARG A 32 9.64 -9.66 -11.23
N ASP A 33 10.38 -10.67 -10.78
CA ASP A 33 11.45 -10.54 -9.78
C ASP A 33 10.97 -9.96 -8.42
N SER A 34 9.69 -10.15 -8.07
CA SER A 34 9.08 -9.61 -6.85
C SER A 34 9.82 -10.00 -5.57
N HIS A 35 10.27 -11.26 -5.48
CA HIS A 35 10.99 -11.76 -4.32
C HIS A 35 12.36 -11.09 -4.15
N PHE A 36 13.01 -10.72 -5.25
CA PHE A 36 14.26 -9.99 -5.21
C PHE A 36 14.04 -8.55 -4.73
N MET A 37 12.97 -7.89 -5.19
CA MET A 37 12.58 -6.55 -4.72
C MET A 37 12.25 -6.54 -3.22
N GLU A 38 11.48 -7.53 -2.75
CA GLU A 38 11.15 -7.69 -1.32
C GLU A 38 12.43 -7.84 -0.47
N LYS A 39 13.43 -8.60 -0.95
CA LYS A 39 14.74 -8.74 -0.29
C LYS A 39 15.56 -7.45 -0.23
N LEU A 40 15.35 -6.54 -1.17
CA LEU A 40 15.96 -5.20 -1.17
C LEU A 40 15.21 -4.22 -0.26
N GLY A 41 14.14 -4.66 0.40
CA GLY A 41 13.27 -3.79 1.20
C GLY A 41 12.28 -2.98 0.36
N PHE A 42 12.15 -3.27 -0.94
CA PHE A 42 11.20 -2.60 -1.83
C PHE A 42 9.90 -3.40 -1.93
N GLN A 43 8.90 -2.97 -1.18
CA GLN A 43 7.61 -3.65 -1.13
C GLN A 43 6.86 -3.50 -2.45
N ASN A 44 6.15 -4.54 -2.89
CA ASN A 44 5.42 -4.47 -4.14
C ASN A 44 4.09 -5.21 -4.05
N TRP A 45 3.02 -4.53 -4.43
CA TRP A 45 1.68 -5.08 -4.55
C TRP A 45 1.30 -5.20 -6.02
N ARG A 46 0.70 -6.33 -6.37
CA ARG A 46 0.52 -6.78 -7.76
C ARG A 46 -0.70 -7.68 -7.83
N ARG A 47 -1.31 -7.79 -9.02
CA ARG A 47 -2.38 -8.79 -9.24
C ARG A 47 -1.84 -10.20 -9.39
N PHE A 48 -0.67 -10.36 -10.00
CA PHE A 48 -0.07 -11.67 -10.24
C PHE A 48 1.45 -11.59 -10.45
N HIS A 49 2.09 -12.75 -10.40
CA HIS A 49 3.49 -12.91 -10.78
C HIS A 49 3.60 -13.24 -12.27
N THR A 50 4.59 -12.67 -12.94
CA THR A 50 4.88 -13.02 -14.33
C THR A 50 6.37 -12.95 -14.62
N PRO A 51 6.95 -13.95 -15.33
CA PRO A 51 8.32 -13.88 -15.82
C PRO A 51 8.41 -13.11 -17.15
N ARG A 52 7.28 -12.77 -17.78
CA ARG A 52 7.23 -12.14 -19.10
C ARG A 52 7.78 -10.73 -19.05
N ASP A 53 8.54 -10.37 -20.08
CA ASP A 53 9.01 -9.02 -20.28
C ASP A 53 7.91 -8.11 -20.86
N VAL A 54 8.00 -6.82 -20.56
CA VAL A 54 7.10 -5.76 -21.05
C VAL A 54 7.64 -5.07 -22.30
N VAL A 55 8.93 -5.28 -22.64
CA VAL A 55 9.58 -4.67 -23.81
C VAL A 55 8.79 -4.96 -25.09
N GLY A 56 8.43 -3.91 -25.81
CA GLY A 56 7.65 -3.97 -27.05
C GLY A 56 6.17 -4.35 -26.87
N LYS A 57 5.68 -4.43 -25.62
CA LYS A 57 4.28 -4.71 -25.31
C LYS A 57 3.57 -3.51 -24.67
N TRP A 58 4.30 -2.69 -23.91
CA TRP A 58 3.75 -1.55 -23.17
C TRP A 58 4.69 -0.35 -23.26
N MET A 59 4.13 0.86 -23.20
CA MET A 59 4.87 2.12 -23.11
C MET A 59 4.18 3.05 -22.10
N PRO A 60 4.93 3.70 -21.18
CA PRO A 60 4.36 4.70 -20.29
C PRO A 60 3.70 5.83 -21.08
N THR A 61 2.48 6.20 -20.70
CA THR A 61 1.71 7.28 -21.34
C THR A 61 1.80 8.60 -20.57
N GLY A 62 2.18 8.55 -19.29
CA GLY A 62 2.32 9.72 -18.43
C GLY A 62 2.94 9.37 -17.08
N PHE A 63 3.37 10.41 -16.36
CA PHE A 63 3.88 10.36 -14.99
C PHE A 63 3.20 11.48 -14.21
N ASP A 64 2.93 11.26 -12.92
CA ASP A 64 2.21 12.22 -12.07
C ASP A 64 0.91 12.73 -12.71
N VAL A 65 0.14 11.78 -13.25
CA VAL A 65 -1.21 12.02 -13.79
C VAL A 65 -2.24 11.25 -12.99
N ASP A 66 -3.49 11.70 -13.05
CA ASP A 66 -4.62 10.98 -12.49
C ASP A 66 -4.74 9.60 -13.16
N ILE A 67 -4.84 8.54 -12.34
CA ILE A 67 -5.04 7.16 -12.80
C ILE A 67 -6.25 6.55 -12.10
N THR A 68 -6.84 5.53 -12.70
CA THR A 68 -7.93 4.76 -12.07
C THR A 68 -7.53 3.30 -12.03
N ILE A 69 -7.61 2.70 -10.84
CA ILE A 69 -7.43 1.25 -10.63
C ILE A 69 -8.75 0.70 -10.09
N GLY A 70 -9.41 -0.16 -10.86
CA GLY A 70 -10.78 -0.58 -10.55
C GLY A 70 -11.75 0.59 -10.57
N ASP A 71 -12.39 0.87 -9.43
CA ASP A 71 -13.32 1.97 -9.18
C ASP A 71 -12.68 3.15 -8.41
N VAL A 72 -11.38 3.06 -8.10
CA VAL A 72 -10.67 4.07 -7.31
C VAL A 72 -9.86 5.01 -8.21
N LEU A 73 -10.24 6.29 -8.20
CA LEU A 73 -9.43 7.38 -8.76
C LEU A 73 -8.29 7.72 -7.80
N ILE A 74 -7.07 7.68 -8.32
CA ILE A 74 -5.83 8.01 -7.61
C ILE A 74 -5.24 9.25 -8.26
N LYS A 75 -5.01 10.28 -7.46
CA LYS A 75 -4.38 11.53 -7.88
C LYS A 75 -2.95 11.61 -7.35
N PRO A 76 -2.05 12.29 -8.07
CA PRO A 76 -0.74 12.63 -7.55
C PRO A 76 -0.88 13.34 -6.19
N GLY A 77 -0.11 12.90 -5.19
CA GLY A 77 -0.13 13.44 -3.82
C GLY A 77 -1.10 12.75 -2.86
N ASP A 78 -1.95 11.84 -3.34
CA ASP A 78 -2.74 10.98 -2.45
C ASP A 78 -1.84 10.04 -1.62
N ILE A 79 -2.31 9.72 -0.42
CA ILE A 79 -1.59 8.82 0.47
C ILE A 79 -2.09 7.40 0.23
N ILE A 80 -1.17 6.48 -0.03
CA ILE A 80 -1.51 5.08 -0.20
C ILE A 80 -0.96 4.30 0.98
N LEU A 81 -1.86 3.64 1.70
CA LEU A 81 -1.52 2.68 2.74
C LEU A 81 -1.68 1.28 2.16
N ALA A 82 -0.64 0.46 2.26
CA ALA A 82 -0.68 -0.90 1.77
C ALA A 82 -0.01 -1.84 2.76
N ASP A 83 -0.65 -2.97 3.02
CA ASP A 83 -0.20 -4.03 3.91
C ASP A 83 -0.53 -5.41 3.33
N LEU A 84 -0.53 -6.45 4.17
CA LEU A 84 -0.86 -7.80 3.73
C LEU A 84 -2.35 -8.00 3.43
N ASP A 85 -3.23 -7.21 4.02
CA ASP A 85 -4.68 -7.32 3.85
C ASP A 85 -5.11 -6.62 2.56
N GLY A 86 -4.46 -5.51 2.21
CA GLY A 86 -4.71 -4.86 0.94
C GLY A 86 -4.14 -3.45 0.83
N ILE A 87 -4.85 -2.64 0.06
CA ILE A 87 -4.43 -1.29 -0.32
C ILE A 87 -5.60 -0.34 -0.10
N VAL A 88 -5.34 0.78 0.58
CA VAL A 88 -6.29 1.85 0.82
C VAL A 88 -5.71 3.15 0.30
N ARG A 89 -6.50 3.86 -0.52
CA ARG A 89 -6.20 5.22 -0.95
C ARG A 89 -6.85 6.21 0.00
N ILE A 90 -6.05 7.16 0.49
CA ILE A 90 -6.49 8.26 1.34
C ILE A 90 -6.29 9.56 0.54
N PRO A 91 -7.37 10.27 0.17
CA PRO A 91 -7.27 11.58 -0.45
C PRO A 91 -6.46 12.54 0.42
N GLN A 92 -5.57 13.33 -0.18
CA GLN A 92 -4.74 14.28 0.57
C GLN A 92 -5.60 15.25 1.40
N ALA A 93 -6.75 15.69 0.88
CA ALA A 93 -7.68 16.59 1.55
C ALA A 93 -8.30 16.01 2.83
N ASP A 94 -8.42 14.69 2.91
CA ASP A 94 -9.08 13.99 4.02
C ASP A 94 -8.09 13.42 5.03
N LEU A 95 -6.78 13.55 4.77
CA LEU A 95 -5.72 12.91 5.55
C LEU A 95 -5.84 13.16 7.05
N GLU A 96 -5.99 14.42 7.46
CA GLU A 96 -6.08 14.79 8.88
C GLU A 96 -7.30 14.16 9.56
N GLN A 97 -8.46 14.19 8.89
CA GLN A 97 -9.68 13.61 9.43
C GLN A 97 -9.58 12.09 9.54
N VAL A 98 -9.03 11.44 8.51
CA VAL A 98 -8.82 9.99 8.49
C VAL A 98 -7.86 9.58 9.60
N THR A 99 -6.73 10.26 9.76
CA THR A 99 -5.77 9.97 10.84
C THR A 99 -6.41 10.10 12.23
N LEU A 100 -7.18 11.17 12.48
CA LEU A 100 -7.86 11.36 13.76
C LEU A 100 -8.85 10.23 14.04
N LYS A 101 -9.76 9.95 13.10
CA LYS A 101 -10.79 8.90 13.27
C LYS A 101 -10.18 7.50 13.40
N SER A 102 -9.12 7.21 12.65
CA SER A 102 -8.40 5.93 12.73
C SER A 102 -7.73 5.73 14.09
N ASN A 103 -7.10 6.78 14.65
CA ASN A 103 -6.52 6.70 16.00
C ASN A 103 -7.60 6.48 17.06
N GLU A 104 -8.73 7.20 16.99
CA GLU A 104 -9.86 6.99 17.91
C GLU A 104 -10.43 5.58 17.83
N ALA A 105 -10.56 5.02 16.62
CA ALA A 105 -10.99 3.64 16.42
C ALA A 105 -10.02 2.65 17.06
N MET A 106 -8.73 2.75 16.72
CA MET A 106 -7.67 1.88 17.28
C MET A 106 -7.64 1.92 18.82
N HIS A 107 -7.83 3.10 19.44
CA HIS A 107 -7.88 3.22 20.90
C HIS A 107 -9.09 2.51 21.53
N LYS A 108 -10.24 2.47 20.84
CA LYS A 108 -11.43 1.73 21.31
C LYS A 108 -11.20 0.23 21.19
N GLU A 109 -10.72 -0.24 20.04
CA GLU A 109 -10.43 -1.66 19.77
C GLU A 109 -9.39 -2.22 20.76
N ASN A 110 -8.36 -1.43 21.08
CA ASN A 110 -7.35 -1.82 22.07
C ASN A 110 -7.95 -2.04 23.47
N LYS A 111 -8.94 -1.24 23.89
CA LYS A 111 -9.62 -1.43 25.19
C LYS A 111 -10.39 -2.75 25.23
N VAL A 112 -11.05 -3.11 24.12
CA VAL A 112 -11.77 -4.38 23.98
C VAL A 112 -10.79 -5.53 24.04
N ARG A 113 -9.70 -5.44 23.27
CA ARG A 113 -8.63 -6.44 23.23
C ARG A 113 -8.04 -6.67 24.63
N THR A 114 -7.72 -5.61 25.36
CA THR A 114 -7.19 -5.71 26.73
C THR A 114 -8.20 -6.34 27.69
N ALA A 115 -9.49 -6.00 27.58
CA ALA A 115 -10.53 -6.59 28.43
C ALA A 115 -10.64 -8.12 28.21
N ILE A 116 -10.56 -8.56 26.96
CA ILE A 116 -10.64 -9.99 26.60
C ILE A 116 -9.40 -10.75 27.08
N ILE A 117 -8.21 -10.20 26.88
CA ILE A 117 -6.95 -10.80 27.38
C ILE A 117 -6.99 -10.96 28.90
N ASN A 118 -7.63 -10.02 29.61
CA ASN A 118 -7.81 -10.07 31.07
C ASN A 118 -8.95 -11.00 31.53
N GLY A 119 -9.55 -11.79 30.62
CA GLY A 119 -10.54 -12.82 30.94
C GLY A 119 -12.00 -12.39 30.87
N MET A 120 -12.31 -11.21 30.31
CA MET A 120 -13.69 -10.82 30.02
C MET A 120 -14.20 -11.56 28.79
N ASP A 121 -15.46 -12.00 28.82
CA ASP A 121 -16.09 -12.61 27.65
C ASP A 121 -16.14 -11.61 26.46
N PRO A 122 -15.83 -12.03 25.23
CA PRO A 122 -15.83 -11.15 24.06
C PRO A 122 -17.17 -10.44 23.79
N GLN A 123 -18.30 -11.09 24.10
CA GLN A 123 -19.62 -10.51 23.90
C GLN A 123 -19.86 -9.37 24.91
N ASP A 124 -19.50 -9.58 26.17
CA ASP A 124 -19.60 -8.57 27.21
C ASP A 124 -18.65 -7.39 26.97
N ALA A 125 -17.43 -7.68 26.51
CA ALA A 125 -16.46 -6.65 26.14
C ALA A 125 -16.96 -5.81 24.95
N TYR A 126 -17.57 -6.45 23.94
CA TYR A 126 -18.17 -5.74 22.81
C TYR A 126 -19.36 -4.88 23.22
N LEU A 127 -20.28 -5.39 24.05
CA LEU A 127 -21.42 -4.61 24.55
C LEU A 127 -20.99 -3.40 25.38
N LYS A 128 -19.88 -3.51 26.11
CA LYS A 128 -19.37 -2.45 26.99
C LYS A 128 -18.59 -1.35 26.25
N TYR A 129 -17.81 -1.73 25.24
CA TYR A 129 -16.88 -0.80 24.56
C TYR A 129 -17.27 -0.52 23.10
N GLY A 130 -18.24 -1.26 22.57
CA GLY A 130 -18.98 -1.00 21.35
C GLY A 130 -18.31 -1.46 20.05
N LYS A 131 -16.99 -1.28 19.91
CA LYS A 131 -16.30 -1.56 18.64
C LYS A 131 -15.08 -2.45 18.84
N PHE A 132 -15.00 -3.49 18.04
CA PHE A 132 -13.91 -4.45 17.94
C PHE A 132 -12.99 -4.09 16.79
#